data_AF-A0A3B3VDR6-F1
#
_entry.id   AF-A0A3B3VDR6-F1
#
_cell.length_a   1.000
_cell.length_b   1.000
_cell.length_c   1.000
_cell.angle_alpha   90.00
_cell.angle_beta   90.00
_cell.angle_gamma   90.00
#
_symmetry.space_group_name_H-M   'P 1'
#
loop_
_entity.id
_entity.type
_entity.pdbx_description
1 polymer ?
#
loop_
_entity_poly.entity_id
_entity_poly.type
_entity_poly.pdbx_seq_one_letter_code
_entity_poly.pdbx_strand_id
1 'polypeptide(L)'
;MSQLSAGDEVQLQSLLKQLLRSISDKISGAPSTECAEEILLHLEETDKNFHNYEFVRYLRQHVESSLGPVVEDELQNLTRGGQHAVGPGQDTSVQVVTRRTRDSAQYHQMLQTLKATMMVAVESLITKFDEDQLRKEEMHREIERCQSNSQFTDNCSDSDSSFNQVRHAKQIRS
;
A
#
# COMPACT_ATOMS: atom_id res chain seq x y z
N MET A 1 1.18 27.04 2.04
CA MET A 1 0.64 26.16 3.08
C MET A 1 0.51 24.78 2.44
N SER A 2 1.41 23.85 2.75
CA SER A 2 1.46 22.53 2.10
C SER A 2 0.25 21.69 2.52
N GLN A 3 -0.82 21.74 1.74
CA GLN A 3 -1.90 20.75 1.82
C GLN A 3 -1.57 19.64 0.83
N LEU A 4 -1.74 18.39 1.25
CA LEU A 4 -1.67 17.24 0.35
C LEU A 4 -2.93 17.24 -0.52
N SER A 5 -2.75 17.14 -1.83
CA SER A 5 -3.83 17.08 -2.83
C SER A 5 -4.42 15.67 -2.90
N ALA A 6 -5.61 15.52 -3.50
CA ALA A 6 -6.17 14.20 -3.83
C ALA A 6 -5.22 13.35 -4.71
N GLY A 7 -4.37 14.00 -5.51
CA GLY A 7 -3.30 13.30 -6.26
C GLY A 7 -2.21 12.72 -5.35
N ASP A 8 -1.90 13.41 -4.25
CA ASP A 8 -0.92 12.97 -3.26
C ASP A 8 -1.43 11.77 -2.47
N GLU A 9 -2.75 11.71 -2.18
CA GLU A 9 -3.37 10.56 -1.52
C GLU A 9 -3.20 9.27 -2.33
N VAL A 10 -3.50 9.32 -3.64
CA VAL A 10 -3.37 8.16 -4.53
C VAL A 10 -1.92 7.74 -4.68
N GLN A 11 -1.01 8.71 -4.81
CA GLN A 11 0.43 8.43 -4.88
C GLN A 11 0.92 7.79 -3.58
N LEU A 12 0.58 8.37 -2.42
CA LEU A 12 0.95 7.85 -1.10
C LEU A 12 0.42 6.43 -0.90
N GLN A 13 -0.83 6.16 -1.31
CA GLN A 13 -1.41 4.83 -1.29
C GLN A 13 -0.57 3.83 -2.11
N SER A 14 -0.17 4.20 -3.32
CA SER A 14 0.66 3.35 -4.19
C SER A 14 2.03 3.09 -3.58
N LEU A 15 2.69 4.12 -3.06
CA LEU A 15 4.00 4.03 -2.43
C LEU A 15 3.97 3.16 -1.17
N LEU A 16 2.94 3.33 -0.34
CA LEU A 16 2.72 2.52 0.86
C LEU A 16 2.49 1.05 0.49
N LYS A 17 1.67 0.77 -0.53
CA LYS A 17 1.47 -0.60 -1.03
C LYS A 17 2.77 -1.23 -1.54
N GLN A 18 3.61 -0.45 -2.21
CA GLN A 18 4.93 -0.90 -2.66
C GLN A 18 5.86 -1.20 -1.49
N LEU A 19 5.89 -0.34 -0.46
CA LEU A 19 6.66 -0.58 0.76
C LEU A 19 6.23 -1.90 1.40
N LEU A 20 4.93 -2.07 1.68
CA LEU A 20 4.39 -3.28 2.32
C LEU A 20 4.74 -4.56 1.53
N ARG A 21 4.69 -4.51 0.20
CA ARG A 21 5.14 -5.63 -0.65
C ARG A 21 6.63 -5.91 -0.51
N SER A 22 7.46 -4.88 -0.49
CA SER A 22 8.92 -5.03 -0.41
C SER A 22 9.42 -5.57 0.92
N ILE A 23 8.68 -5.35 2.00
CA ILE A 23 8.98 -5.87 3.34
C ILE A 23 8.12 -7.08 3.71
N SER A 24 7.30 -7.59 2.78
CA SER A 24 6.31 -8.63 3.02
C SER A 24 6.92 -9.83 3.72
N ASP A 25 8.07 -10.32 3.24
CA ASP A 25 8.74 -11.50 3.81
C ASP A 25 9.16 -11.28 5.28
N LYS A 26 9.50 -10.04 5.65
CA LYS A 26 9.90 -9.68 7.02
C LYS A 26 8.70 -9.71 7.95
N ILE A 27 7.57 -9.13 7.52
CA ILE A 27 6.37 -9.04 8.33
C ILE A 27 5.57 -10.35 8.36
N SER A 28 5.58 -11.13 7.27
CA SER A 28 4.90 -12.44 7.22
C SER A 28 5.61 -13.51 8.03
N GLY A 29 6.90 -13.33 8.29
CA GLY A 29 7.69 -14.20 9.18
C GLY A 29 7.51 -13.88 10.68
N ALA A 30 6.76 -12.83 11.03
CA ALA A 30 6.57 -12.44 12.42
C ALA A 30 5.66 -13.45 13.16
N PRO A 31 5.99 -13.82 14.41
CA PRO A 31 5.21 -14.76 15.21
C PRO A 31 3.85 -14.20 15.70
N SER A 32 3.67 -12.87 15.69
CA SER A 32 2.44 -12.20 16.08
C SER A 32 2.31 -10.83 15.42
N THR A 33 1.12 -10.23 15.51
CA THR A 33 0.83 -8.87 15.05
C THR A 33 1.70 -7.83 15.74
N GLU A 34 1.89 -7.94 17.06
CA GLU A 34 2.70 -7.00 17.84
C GLU A 34 4.18 -7.08 17.41
N CYS A 35 4.66 -8.28 17.05
CA CYS A 35 6.01 -8.44 16.52
C CYS A 35 6.15 -7.83 15.12
N ALA A 36 5.12 -7.94 14.27
CA ALA A 36 5.12 -7.27 12.97
C ALA A 36 5.14 -5.74 13.12
N GLU A 37 4.39 -5.18 14.08
CA GLU A 37 4.42 -3.76 14.42
C GLU A 37 5.81 -3.31 14.87
N GLU A 38 6.46 -4.09 15.73
CA GLU A 38 7.82 -3.80 16.19
C GLU A 38 8.83 -3.78 15.04
N ILE A 39 8.69 -4.73 14.09
CA ILE A 39 9.51 -4.74 12.86
C ILE A 39 9.28 -3.46 12.05
N LEU A 40 8.03 -3.02 11.89
CA LEU A 40 7.69 -1.80 11.17
C LEU A 40 8.27 -0.54 11.84
N LEU A 41 8.20 -0.47 13.17
CA LEU A 41 8.71 0.66 13.96
C LEU A 41 10.22 0.83 13.81
N HIS A 42 10.96 -0.28 13.72
CA HIS A 42 12.42 -0.28 13.66
C HIS A 42 12.98 -0.48 12.24
N LEU A 43 12.18 -0.25 11.19
CA LEU A 43 12.66 -0.39 9.82
C LEU A 43 13.86 0.51 9.51
N GLU A 44 13.90 1.73 10.06
CA GLU A 44 15.04 2.64 9.85
C GLU A 44 16.35 2.06 10.37
N GLU A 45 16.30 1.35 11.50
CA GLU A 45 17.46 0.77 12.16
C GLU A 45 17.84 -0.59 11.57
N THR A 46 16.84 -1.37 11.15
CA THR A 46 17.02 -2.79 10.77
C THR A 46 17.11 -3.03 9.27
N ASP A 47 16.61 -2.10 8.44
CA ASP A 47 16.61 -2.25 6.99
C ASP A 47 17.66 -1.36 6.31
N LYS A 48 18.69 -1.98 5.75
CA LYS A 48 19.74 -1.29 4.99
C LYS A 48 19.20 -0.54 3.76
N ASN A 49 18.04 -0.93 3.24
CA ASN A 49 17.39 -0.29 2.11
C ASN A 49 16.35 0.75 2.52
N PHE A 50 16.20 1.05 3.82
CA PHE A 50 15.13 1.93 4.32
C PHE A 50 15.04 3.25 3.54
N HIS A 51 16.17 3.93 3.35
CA HIS A 51 16.22 5.21 2.63
C HIS A 51 16.03 5.08 1.11
N ASN A 52 16.09 3.86 0.55
CA ASN A 52 15.90 3.60 -0.88
C ASN A 52 14.42 3.38 -1.24
N TYR A 53 13.53 3.23 -0.25
CA TYR A 53 12.11 3.13 -0.53
C TYR A 53 11.57 4.47 -1.02
N GLU A 54 10.90 4.46 -2.17
CA GLU A 54 10.27 5.67 -2.73
C GLU A 54 9.25 6.29 -1.77
N PHE A 55 8.58 5.47 -0.95
CA PHE A 55 7.76 5.95 0.16
C PHE A 55 8.55 6.81 1.16
N VAL A 56 9.73 6.35 1.60
CA VAL A 56 10.57 7.06 2.56
C VAL A 56 11.16 8.33 1.92
N ARG A 57 11.54 8.27 0.64
CA ARG A 57 12.00 9.44 -0.12
C ARG A 57 10.89 10.49 -0.25
N TYR A 58 9.67 10.07 -0.55
CA TYR A 58 8.50 10.94 -0.60
C TYR A 58 8.25 11.65 0.74
N LEU A 59 8.26 10.90 1.85
CA LEU A 59 8.08 11.48 3.19
C LEU A 59 9.18 12.49 3.52
N ARG A 60 10.44 12.15 3.26
CA ARG A 60 11.57 13.07 3.47
C ARG A 60 11.41 14.35 2.64
N GLN A 61 11.09 14.21 1.35
CA GLN A 61 10.88 15.35 0.46
C GLN A 61 9.71 16.22 0.93
N HIS A 62 8.61 15.62 1.40
CA HIS A 62 7.46 16.35 1.91
C HIS A 62 7.82 17.16 3.17
N VAL A 63 8.57 16.57 4.09
CA VAL A 63 9.07 17.24 5.30
C VAL A 63 9.99 18.40 4.91
N GLU A 64 10.96 18.16 4.02
CA GLU A 64 11.90 19.17 3.55
C GLU A 64 11.19 20.32 2.83
N SER A 65 10.24 20.02 1.94
CA SER A 65 9.50 21.04 1.19
C SER A 65 8.58 21.87 2.10
N SER A 66 8.09 21.28 3.19
CA SER A 66 7.17 21.95 4.12
C SER A 66 7.89 22.76 5.20
N LEU A 67 9.04 22.27 5.68
CA LEU A 67 9.77 22.87 6.80
C LEU A 67 11.05 23.59 6.38
N GLY A 68 11.60 23.34 5.18
CA GLY A 68 12.79 24.03 4.66
C GLY A 68 12.69 25.55 4.77
N PRO A 69 11.60 26.19 4.28
CA PRO A 69 11.42 27.63 4.42
C PRO A 69 11.31 28.12 5.87
N VAL A 70 10.75 27.30 6.78
CA VAL A 70 10.63 27.63 8.21
C VAL A 70 12.00 27.59 8.87
N VAL A 71 12.81 26.59 8.54
CA VAL A 71 14.19 26.45 9.01
C VAL A 71 15.04 27.63 8.50
N GLU A 72 14.89 28.00 7.23
CA GLU A 72 15.59 29.14 6.62
C GLU A 72 15.20 30.47 7.29
N ASP A 73 13.89 30.70 7.53
CA ASP A 73 13.41 31.90 8.23
C ASP A 73 13.93 31.98 9.66
N GLU A 74 13.87 30.88 10.43
CA GLU A 74 14.41 30.83 11.79
C GLU A 74 15.93 31.04 11.83
N LEU A 75 16.65 30.50 10.85
CA LEU A 75 18.09 30.73 10.71
C LEU A 75 18.39 32.21 10.43
N GLN A 76 17.60 32.85 9.56
CA GLN A 76 17.72 34.28 9.24
C GLN A 76 17.36 35.18 10.44
N ASN A 77 16.33 34.80 11.21
CA ASN A 77 15.91 35.51 12.42
C ASN A 77 17.01 35.51 13.49
N LEU A 78 17.74 34.40 13.65
CA LEU A 78 18.91 34.34 14.54
C LEU A 78 20.07 35.24 14.07
N THR A 79 20.24 35.41 12.76
CA THR A 79 21.29 36.30 12.21
C THR A 79 20.94 37.78 12.31
N ARG A 80 19.65 38.15 12.16
CA ARG A 80 19.17 39.55 12.30
C ARG A 80 19.04 40.01 13.75
N GLY A 81 18.83 39.10 14.70
CA GLY A 81 18.52 39.40 16.10
C GLY A 81 19.65 39.99 16.95
N GLY A 82 20.87 40.17 16.43
CA GLY A 82 21.97 40.86 17.10
C GLY A 82 22.37 40.27 18.47
N GLN A 83 23.42 39.44 18.48
CA GLN A 83 24.29 39.14 19.63
C GLN A 83 23.79 39.62 21.01
N HIS A 84 23.10 38.78 21.79
CA HIS A 84 23.14 38.87 23.24
C HIS A 84 23.29 37.46 23.82
N ALA A 85 24.43 37.25 24.49
CA ALA A 85 24.85 36.05 25.23
C ALA A 85 25.30 34.84 24.41
N VAL A 86 26.42 34.97 23.69
CA VAL A 86 27.31 33.81 23.45
C VAL A 86 28.09 33.55 24.74
N GLY A 87 27.50 32.73 25.62
CA GLY A 87 28.31 31.89 26.51
C GLY A 87 29.00 30.80 25.66
N PRO A 88 30.17 30.30 26.06
CA PRO A 88 30.93 29.34 25.26
C PRO A 88 30.20 28.00 25.21
N GLY A 89 29.50 27.75 24.09
CA GLY A 89 28.77 26.51 23.85
C GLY A 89 28.10 26.54 22.48
N GLN A 90 28.89 26.58 21.40
CA GLN A 90 28.44 26.76 20.01
C GLN A 90 27.55 25.63 19.45
N ASP A 91 27.16 24.64 20.26
CA ASP A 91 26.16 23.62 19.90
C ASP A 91 24.70 24.14 19.89
N THR A 92 24.47 25.44 20.14
CA THR A 92 23.14 25.99 20.40
C THR A 92 22.33 26.41 19.17
N SER A 93 22.95 26.82 18.05
CA SER A 93 22.19 27.42 16.94
C SER A 93 21.28 26.42 16.24
N VAL A 94 21.79 25.23 15.90
CA VAL A 94 21.01 24.14 15.31
C VAL A 94 19.92 23.67 16.26
N GLN A 95 20.22 23.54 17.56
CA GLN A 95 19.24 23.13 18.56
C GLN A 95 18.12 24.16 18.71
N VAL A 96 18.44 25.45 18.70
CA VAL A 96 17.45 26.54 18.78
C VAL A 96 16.57 26.55 17.53
N VAL A 97 17.14 26.49 16.33
CA VAL A 97 16.37 26.41 15.08
C VAL A 97 15.49 25.16 15.06
N THR A 98 16.03 24.01 15.46
CA THR A 98 15.27 22.74 15.52
C THR A 98 14.09 22.87 16.46
N ARG A 99 14.30 23.41 17.66
CA ARG A 99 13.23 23.63 18.64
C ARG A 99 12.16 24.57 18.11
N ARG A 100 12.55 25.73 17.58
CA ARG A 100 11.59 26.71 17.05
C ARG A 100 10.81 26.19 15.84
N THR A 101 11.48 25.47 14.95
CA THR A 101 10.82 24.79 13.81
C THR A 101 9.80 23.78 14.33
N ARG A 102 10.14 22.97 15.33
CA ARG A 102 9.22 22.00 15.95
C ARG A 102 8.03 22.68 16.64
N ASP A 103 8.25 23.83 17.27
CA ASP A 103 7.21 24.59 17.97
C ASP A 103 6.33 25.41 16.98
N SER A 104 6.72 25.50 15.70
CA SER A 104 6.00 26.27 14.68
C SER A 104 4.62 25.69 14.34
N ALA A 105 3.69 26.56 13.95
CA ALA A 105 2.37 26.15 13.47
C ALA A 105 2.47 25.28 12.20
N GLN A 106 3.46 25.57 11.35
CA GLN A 106 3.74 24.85 10.10
C GLN A 106 4.13 23.40 10.36
N TYR A 107 4.98 23.13 11.35
CA TYR A 107 5.33 21.77 11.77
C TYR A 107 4.10 20.99 12.22
N HIS A 108 3.31 21.58 13.11
CA HIS A 108 2.10 20.93 13.64
C HIS A 108 1.09 20.67 12.54
N GLN A 109 0.85 21.64 11.65
CA GLN A 109 -0.06 21.49 10.52
C GLN A 109 0.42 20.38 9.57
N MET A 110 1.69 20.39 9.18
CA MET A 110 2.28 19.36 8.32
C MET A 110 2.12 17.97 8.94
N LEU A 111 2.44 17.82 10.24
CA LEU A 111 2.31 16.56 10.95
C LEU A 111 0.86 16.05 10.98
N GLN A 112 -0.10 16.92 11.27
CA GLN A 112 -1.52 16.54 11.30
C GLN A 112 -2.04 16.17 9.91
N THR A 113 -1.72 16.95 8.89
CA THR A 113 -2.10 16.66 7.50
C THR A 113 -1.51 15.33 7.03
N LEU A 114 -0.22 15.09 7.30
CA LEU A 114 0.44 13.84 6.93
C LEU A 114 -0.17 12.64 7.65
N LYS A 115 -0.45 12.77 8.96
CA LYS A 115 -1.11 11.72 9.75
C LYS A 115 -2.50 11.38 9.21
N ALA A 116 -3.33 12.40 8.95
CA ALA A 116 -4.68 12.19 8.43
C ALA A 116 -4.66 11.52 7.04
N THR A 117 -3.77 11.99 6.15
CA THR A 117 -3.63 11.43 4.81
C THR A 117 -3.15 9.97 4.86
N MET A 118 -2.18 9.65 5.72
CA MET A 118 -1.71 8.28 5.92
C MET A 118 -2.83 7.36 6.41
N MET A 119 -3.65 7.84 7.34
CA MET A 119 -4.79 7.08 7.88
C MET A 119 -5.78 6.73 6.76
N VAL A 120 -6.19 7.71 5.96
CA VAL A 120 -7.08 7.49 4.80
C VAL A 120 -6.46 6.52 3.78
N ALA A 121 -5.16 6.64 3.51
CA ALA A 121 -4.46 5.75 2.59
C ALA A 121 -4.44 4.29 3.09
N VAL A 122 -4.22 4.07 4.38
CA VAL A 122 -4.27 2.74 5.02
C VAL A 122 -5.69 2.18 4.99
N GLU A 123 -6.69 2.95 5.40
CA GLU A 123 -8.11 2.55 5.37
C GLU A 123 -8.55 2.17 3.95
N SER A 124 -8.11 2.94 2.95
CA SER A 124 -8.37 2.66 1.54
C SER A 124 -7.67 1.38 1.05
N LEU A 125 -6.49 1.03 1.59
CA LEU A 125 -5.81 -0.22 1.27
C LEU A 125 -6.52 -1.42 1.90
N ILE A 126 -6.99 -1.28 3.14
CA ILE A 126 -7.77 -2.32 3.84
C ILE A 126 -9.07 -2.59 3.07
N THR A 127 -9.82 -1.53 2.75
CA THR A 127 -11.08 -1.64 2.00
C THR A 127 -10.88 -2.34 0.66
N LYS A 128 -9.86 -1.92 -0.12
CA LYS A 128 -9.54 -2.57 -1.41
C LYS A 128 -9.12 -4.04 -1.23
N PHE A 129 -8.40 -4.36 -0.16
CA PHE A 129 -8.01 -5.74 0.12
C PHE A 129 -9.22 -6.62 0.42
N ASP A 130 -10.15 -6.14 1.24
CA ASP A 130 -11.39 -6.87 1.56
C ASP A 130 -12.27 -7.07 0.32
N GLU A 131 -12.42 -6.04 -0.51
CA GLU A 131 -13.12 -6.13 -1.80
C GLU A 131 -12.47 -7.15 -2.75
N ASP A 132 -11.13 -7.17 -2.83
CA ASP A 132 -10.38 -8.11 -3.67
C ASP A 132 -10.55 -9.56 -3.18
N GLN A 133 -10.59 -9.80 -1.87
CA GLN A 133 -10.85 -11.14 -1.30
C GLN A 133 -12.27 -11.63 -1.62
N LEU A 134 -13.28 -10.78 -1.41
CA LEU A 134 -14.68 -11.13 -1.70
C LEU A 134 -14.88 -11.49 -3.18
N ARG A 135 -14.31 -10.70 -4.10
CA ARG A 135 -14.34 -11.00 -5.54
C ARG A 135 -13.64 -12.32 -5.87
N LYS A 136 -12.52 -12.60 -5.23
CA LYS A 136 -11.80 -13.87 -5.42
C LYS A 136 -12.63 -15.06 -4.95
N GLU A 137 -13.30 -14.97 -3.81
CA GLU A 137 -14.19 -16.02 -3.31
C GLU A 137 -15.42 -16.23 -4.20
N GLU A 138 -16.03 -15.15 -4.71
CA GLU A 138 -17.15 -15.23 -5.64
C GLU A 138 -16.76 -15.95 -6.94
N MET A 139 -15.60 -15.59 -7.49
CA MET A 139 -15.07 -16.24 -8.70
C MET A 139 -14.77 -17.73 -8.46
N HIS A 140 -14.21 -18.11 -7.30
CA HIS A 140 -14.00 -19.52 -6.98
C HIS A 140 -15.31 -20.29 -6.88
N ARG A 141 -16.33 -19.72 -6.22
CA ARG A 141 -17.68 -20.31 -6.15
C ARG A 141 -18.32 -20.47 -7.53
N GLU A 142 -18.12 -19.51 -8.43
CA GLU A 142 -18.65 -19.60 -9.79
C GLU A 142 -17.94 -20.69 -10.62
N ILE A 143 -16.62 -20.81 -10.50
CA ILE A 143 -15.84 -21.88 -11.14
C ILE A 143 -16.26 -23.26 -10.62
N GLU A 144 -16.40 -23.44 -9.31
CA GLU A 144 -16.88 -24.68 -8.69
C GLU A 144 -18.30 -25.04 -9.13
N ARG A 145 -19.19 -24.05 -9.24
CA ARG A 145 -20.55 -24.23 -9.77
C ARG A 145 -20.55 -24.65 -11.24
N CYS A 146 -19.67 -24.08 -12.07
CA CYS A 146 -19.55 -24.45 -13.48
C CYS A 146 -18.96 -25.86 -13.66
N GLN A 147 -17.97 -26.24 -12.84
CA GLN A 147 -17.39 -27.58 -12.87
C GLN A 147 -18.40 -28.65 -12.42
N SER A 148 -19.16 -28.40 -11.35
CA SER A 148 -20.21 -29.31 -10.87
C SER A 148 -21.41 -29.42 -11.84
N ASN A 149 -21.81 -28.33 -12.51
CA ASN A 149 -22.87 -28.37 -13.54
C ASN A 149 -22.45 -29.07 -14.84
N SER A 150 -21.15 -29.08 -15.18
CA SER A 150 -20.64 -29.85 -16.33
C SER A 150 -20.66 -31.37 -16.10
N GLN A 151 -20.69 -31.81 -14.83
CA GLN A 151 -20.73 -33.22 -14.46
C GLN A 151 -22.16 -33.79 -14.41
N PHE A 152 -23.19 -32.93 -14.53
CA PHE A 152 -24.61 -33.32 -14.45
C PHE A 152 -25.39 -33.13 -15.76
N THR A 153 -24.71 -32.82 -16.87
CA THR A 153 -25.34 -32.65 -18.19
C THR A 153 -24.66 -33.47 -19.28
N ASP A 154 -24.44 -34.77 -19.02
CA ASP A 154 -24.11 -35.75 -20.07
C ASP A 154 -24.95 -37.04 -19.99
N ASN A 155 -26.20 -36.90 -19.54
CA ASN A 155 -27.22 -37.93 -19.74
C ASN A 155 -28.18 -37.50 -20.87
N CYS A 156 -27.63 -37.36 -22.08
CA CYS A 156 -28.42 -37.52 -23.30
C CYS A 156 -28.14 -38.90 -23.89
N SER A 157 -28.49 -39.93 -23.12
CA SER A 157 -28.67 -41.29 -23.62
C SER A 157 -30.00 -41.35 -24.36
N ASP A 158 -30.00 -41.08 -25.67
CA ASP A 158 -31.17 -41.32 -26.52
C ASP A 158 -30.95 -42.61 -27.31
N SER A 159 -31.42 -43.70 -26.71
CA SER A 159 -31.54 -45.01 -27.34
C SER A 159 -32.84 -45.09 -28.15
N ASP A 160 -32.73 -45.79 -29.27
CA ASP A 160 -33.77 -46.37 -30.14
C ASP A 160 -34.50 -45.49 -31.18
N SER A 161 -34.12 -45.71 -32.45
CA SER A 161 -35.11 -45.88 -33.52
C SER A 161 -34.66 -46.89 -34.58
N SER A 162 -35.42 -47.99 -34.60
CA SER A 162 -35.39 -49.12 -35.51
C SER A 162 -36.06 -48.80 -36.86
N PHE A 163 -35.72 -49.64 -37.86
CA PHE A 163 -36.48 -49.92 -39.08
C PHE A 163 -36.32 -48.96 -40.27
N ASN A 164 -35.44 -49.34 -41.20
CA ASN A 164 -35.80 -49.27 -42.63
C ASN A 164 -35.32 -50.52 -43.37
N GLN A 165 -36.30 -51.40 -43.58
CA GLN A 165 -36.27 -52.53 -44.49
C GLN A 165 -36.29 -52.02 -45.94
N VAL A 166 -35.16 -52.06 -46.65
CA VAL A 166 -35.19 -52.10 -48.12
C VAL A 166 -34.19 -53.13 -48.64
N ARG A 167 -34.75 -54.33 -48.79
CA ARG A 167 -34.44 -55.43 -49.71
C ARG A 167 -33.31 -55.16 -50.73
N HIS A 168 -32.32 -56.06 -50.76
CA HIS A 168 -31.98 -56.76 -52.00
C HIS A 168 -31.54 -58.20 -51.68
N ALA A 169 -32.39 -59.14 -52.06
CA ALA A 169 -32.12 -60.57 -52.08
C ALA A 169 -31.59 -60.98 -53.46
N LYS A 170 -30.62 -61.90 -53.47
CA LYS A 170 -30.39 -63.04 -54.40
C LYS A 170 -28.89 -63.39 -54.37
N GLN A 171 -28.44 -64.64 -54.37
CA GLN A 171 -29.06 -65.95 -54.29
C GLN A 171 -27.89 -66.94 -54.11
N ILE A 172 -28.07 -67.95 -53.26
CA ILE A 172 -27.21 -69.12 -53.09
C ILE A 172 -27.26 -70.04 -54.33
N ARG A 173 -26.14 -70.68 -54.67
CA ARG A 173 -25.93 -72.08 -55.16
C ARG A 173 -24.47 -72.17 -55.60
N SER A 174 -23.71 -73.24 -55.42
CA SER A 174 -23.83 -74.58 -54.82
C SER A 174 -22.39 -75.07 -54.68
#